data_AF-A0A7Z9HEH3-F1
#
_entry.id   AF-A0A7Z9HEH3-F1
#
_cell.length_a   1.000
_cell.length_b   1.000
_cell.length_c   1.000
_cell.angle_alpha   90.00
_cell.angle_beta   90.00
_cell.angle_gamma   90.00
#
_symmetry.space_group_name_H-M   'P 1'
#
loop_
_entity.id
_entity.type
_entity.pdbx_description
1 polymer ?
#
loop_
_entity_poly.entity_id
_entity_poly.type
_entity_poly.pdbx_seq_one_letter_code
_entity_poly.pdbx_strand_id
1 'polypeptide(L)'
;MIPRLSPSESTPKFVQNFLEVLSKSEFSGDIHHDNGARIVTATDNSIYQVLPQAVVFPKNSRDIQTVLKIADQQLFSKSIKITARGGGTGTNGQSLTEGIVLDCSRYMNRIIESNFKEG
;
A
#
# COMPACT_ATOMS: atom_id res chain seq x y z
N MET A 1 14.28 30.95 12.45
CA MET A 1 13.88 30.49 11.10
C MET A 1 13.76 28.98 11.17
N ILE A 2 12.56 28.42 10.99
CA ILE A 2 12.36 26.96 11.02
C ILE A 2 13.02 26.37 9.77
N PRO A 3 13.91 25.36 9.89
CA PRO A 3 14.50 24.70 8.73
C PRO A 3 13.40 24.12 7.85
N ARG A 4 13.38 24.54 6.58
CA ARG A 4 12.50 23.94 5.58
C ARG A 4 13.17 22.64 5.16
N LEU A 5 12.64 21.50 5.60
CA LEU A 5 13.04 20.20 5.06
C LEU A 5 12.78 20.24 3.55
N SER A 6 13.84 20.18 2.75
CA SER A 6 13.71 19.91 1.33
C SER A 6 13.14 18.49 1.20
N PRO A 7 12.15 18.24 0.34
CA PRO A 7 11.62 16.90 0.13
C PRO A 7 12.68 16.09 -0.62
N SER A 8 13.68 15.58 0.10
CA SER A 8 14.76 14.74 -0.47
C SER A 8 14.33 13.30 -0.72
N GLU A 9 13.03 13.00 -0.62
CA GLU A 9 12.48 11.66 -0.76
C GLU A 9 11.28 11.64 -1.71
N SER A 10 11.47 12.15 -2.92
CA SER A 10 10.45 11.98 -3.96
C SER A 10 10.32 10.50 -4.31
N THR A 11 9.09 9.98 -4.26
CA THR A 11 8.72 8.66 -4.80
C THR A 11 9.40 8.44 -6.17
N PRO A 12 10.13 7.35 -6.42
CA PRO A 12 10.81 7.10 -7.68
C PRO A 12 9.87 7.20 -8.89
N LYS A 13 10.38 7.67 -10.03
CA LYS A 13 9.58 7.84 -11.27
C LYS A 13 8.84 6.57 -11.69
N PHE A 14 9.44 5.39 -11.54
CA PHE A 14 8.78 4.13 -11.90
C PHE A 14 7.57 3.82 -11.00
N VAL A 15 7.63 4.20 -9.71
CA VAL A 15 6.49 4.10 -8.79
C VAL A 15 5.44 5.15 -9.17
N GLN A 16 5.83 6.40 -9.44
CA GLN A 16 4.89 7.43 -9.90
C GLN A 16 4.14 6.99 -11.17
N ASN A 17 4.84 6.42 -12.15
CA ASN A 17 4.24 5.89 -13.36
C ASN A 17 3.25 4.75 -13.06
N PHE A 18 3.60 3.84 -12.15
CA PHE A 18 2.68 2.77 -11.72
C PHE A 18 1.41 3.36 -11.07
N LEU A 19 1.56 4.34 -10.18
CA LEU A 19 0.43 5.01 -9.52
C LEU A 19 -0.44 5.79 -10.51
N GLU A 20 0.15 6.40 -11.54
CA GLU A 20 -0.57 7.09 -12.61
C GLU A 20 -1.36 6.10 -13.48
N VAL A 21 -0.78 4.95 -13.82
CA VAL A 21 -1.52 3.88 -14.53
C VAL A 21 -2.65 3.34 -13.66
N LEU A 22 -2.39 3.14 -12.37
CA LEU A 22 -3.39 2.67 -11.41
C LEU A 22 -4.55 3.67 -11.27
N SER A 23 -4.27 4.97 -11.17
CA SER A 23 -5.30 6.00 -11.02
C SER A 23 -6.18 6.18 -12.26
N LYS A 24 -5.70 5.79 -13.44
CA LYS A 24 -6.45 5.78 -14.71
C LYS A 24 -7.16 4.45 -15.00
N SER A 25 -7.04 3.47 -14.09
CA SER A 25 -7.66 2.15 -14.23
C SER A 25 -9.01 2.06 -13.51
N GLU A 26 -9.58 0.86 -13.44
CA GLU A 26 -10.79 0.55 -12.68
C GLU A 26 -10.59 0.54 -11.14
N PHE A 27 -9.41 0.94 -10.65
CA PHE A 27 -9.12 1.01 -9.23
C PHE A 27 -9.94 2.12 -8.57
N SER A 28 -10.78 1.75 -7.61
CA SER A 28 -11.72 2.65 -6.94
C SER A 28 -11.24 3.13 -5.56
N GLY A 29 -10.13 2.59 -5.08
CA GLY A 29 -9.52 2.89 -3.78
C GLY A 29 -8.75 4.20 -3.74
N ASP A 30 -8.10 4.45 -2.60
CA ASP A 30 -7.26 5.64 -2.43
C ASP A 30 -5.79 5.34 -2.76
N ILE A 31 -5.09 6.32 -3.32
CA ILE A 31 -3.66 6.25 -3.63
C ILE A 31 -2.95 7.39 -2.89
N HIS A 32 -1.94 7.05 -2.09
CA HIS A 32 -1.14 8.02 -1.35
C HIS A 32 0.35 7.77 -1.55
N HIS A 33 1.09 8.84 -1.84
CA HIS A 33 2.55 8.83 -1.85
C HIS A 33 3.12 10.09 -1.18
N ASP A 34 2.29 10.82 -0.43
CA ASP A 34 2.70 11.90 0.44
C ASP A 34 3.47 11.36 1.66
N ASN A 35 4.27 12.23 2.27
CA ASN A 35 5.15 11.83 3.37
C ASN A 35 4.38 11.35 4.61
N GLY A 36 3.21 11.93 4.90
CA GLY A 36 2.42 11.57 6.07
C GLY A 36 1.92 10.13 5.98
N ALA A 37 1.30 9.78 4.86
CA ALA A 37 0.83 8.41 4.61
C ALA A 37 1.99 7.40 4.69
N ARG A 38 3.14 7.71 4.07
CA ARG A 38 4.32 6.83 4.08
C ARG A 38 4.83 6.60 5.50
N ILE A 39 5.00 7.66 6.30
CA ILE A 39 5.48 7.58 7.68
C ILE A 39 4.56 6.74 8.55
N VAL A 40 3.24 6.95 8.48
CA VAL A 40 2.26 6.21 9.32
C VAL A 40 2.28 4.71 9.02
N THR A 41 2.63 4.33 7.79
CA THR A 41 2.75 2.92 7.39
C THR A 41 4.17 2.37 7.46
N ALA A 42 5.15 3.15 7.92
CA ALA A 42 6.55 2.74 7.96
C ALA A 42 6.89 1.80 9.13
N THR A 43 5.94 1.58 10.04
CA THR A 43 6.09 0.72 11.22
C THR A 43 4.91 -0.24 11.38
N ASP A 44 5.17 -1.32 12.12
CA ASP A 44 4.18 -2.25 12.64
C ASP A 44 4.48 -2.50 14.13
N ASN A 45 3.96 -3.57 14.73
CA ASN A 45 4.23 -3.89 16.13
C ASN A 45 5.63 -4.52 16.36
N SER A 46 6.56 -4.27 15.46
CA SER A 46 7.97 -4.68 15.56
C SER A 46 8.86 -3.51 15.98
N ILE A 47 10.15 -3.80 16.12
CA ILE A 47 11.19 -2.78 16.33
C ILE A 47 11.65 -2.12 15.02
N TYR A 48 11.18 -2.60 13.86
CA TYR A 48 11.67 -2.17 12.56
C TYR A 48 10.91 -0.95 12.04
N GLN A 49 11.63 -0.11 11.31
CA GLN A 49 11.07 0.98 10.53
C GLN A 49 11.57 0.87 9.09
N VAL A 50 10.64 0.77 8.14
CA VAL A 50 10.94 0.71 6.71
C VAL A 50 9.95 1.62 5.99
N LEU A 51 10.47 2.67 5.35
CA LEU A 51 9.63 3.68 4.73
C LEU A 51 9.17 3.23 3.33
N PRO A 52 7.86 3.02 3.09
CA PRO A 52 7.38 2.67 1.76
C PRO A 52 7.42 3.85 0.81
N GLN A 53 7.36 3.57 -0.50
CA GLN A 53 7.30 4.58 -1.55
C GLN A 53 5.89 5.12 -1.77
N ALA A 54 4.88 4.30 -1.48
CA ALA A 54 3.46 4.63 -1.58
C ALA A 54 2.60 3.66 -0.76
N VAL A 55 1.35 4.05 -0.54
CA VAL A 55 0.31 3.27 0.10
C VAL A 55 -0.93 3.32 -0.78
N VAL A 56 -1.56 2.18 -1.03
CA VAL A 56 -2.81 2.05 -1.75
C VAL A 56 -3.85 1.34 -0.88
N PHE A 57 -5.07 1.88 -0.85
CA PHE A 57 -6.15 1.41 0.03
C PHE A 57 -7.31 0.84 -0.83
N PRO A 58 -7.31 -0.47 -1.14
CA PRO A 58 -8.35 -1.09 -1.95
C PRO A 58 -9.68 -1.09 -1.19
N LYS A 59 -10.79 -0.86 -1.90
CA LYS A 59 -12.15 -0.91 -1.33
C LYS A 59 -12.78 -2.29 -1.44
N ASN A 60 -12.31 -3.12 -2.35
CA ASN A 60 -12.87 -4.43 -2.64
C ASN A 60 -11.83 -5.37 -3.29
N SER A 61 -12.21 -6.63 -3.51
CA SER A 61 -11.35 -7.64 -4.14
C SER A 61 -10.99 -7.32 -5.59
N ARG A 62 -11.83 -6.58 -6.32
CA ARG A 62 -11.54 -6.15 -7.70
C ARG A 62 -10.41 -5.13 -7.73
N ASP A 63 -10.35 -4.23 -6.76
CA ASP A 63 -9.23 -3.29 -6.61
C ASP A 63 -7.90 -4.03 -6.40
N ILE A 64 -7.87 -5.06 -5.54
CA ILE A 64 -6.67 -5.90 -5.35
C ILE A 64 -6.26 -6.56 -6.67
N GLN A 65 -7.22 -7.13 -7.39
CA GLN A 65 -6.93 -7.74 -8.70
C GLN A 65 -6.39 -6.71 -9.69
N THR A 66 -6.94 -5.49 -9.73
CA THR A 66 -6.46 -4.42 -10.60
C THR A 66 -5.02 -4.05 -10.28
N VAL A 67 -4.69 -3.85 -9.00
CA VAL A 67 -3.32 -3.54 -8.55
C VAL A 67 -2.34 -4.63 -8.99
N LEU A 68 -2.66 -5.91 -8.74
CA LEU A 68 -1.77 -7.03 -9.07
C LEU A 68 -1.65 -7.25 -10.59
N LYS A 69 -2.74 -7.10 -11.35
CA LYS A 69 -2.72 -7.19 -12.82
C LYS A 69 -1.83 -6.12 -13.44
N ILE A 70 -1.85 -4.90 -12.93
CA ILE A 70 -0.96 -3.84 -13.39
C ILE A 70 0.48 -4.16 -12.99
N ALA A 71 0.71 -4.62 -11.76
CA ALA A 71 2.06 -4.95 -11.28
C ALA A 71 2.72 -6.09 -12.06
N ASP A 72 1.92 -7.05 -12.56
CA ASP A 72 2.40 -8.18 -13.37
C ASP A 72 2.78 -7.80 -14.81
N GLN A 73 2.37 -6.62 -15.30
CA GLN A 73 2.76 -6.16 -16.63
C GLN A 73 4.28 -6.08 -16.75
N GLN A 74 4.81 -6.39 -17.93
CA GLN A 74 6.26 -6.40 -18.22
C GLN A 74 6.99 -5.12 -17.80
N LEU A 75 6.29 -3.97 -17.88
CA LEU A 75 6.82 -2.66 -17.48
C LEU A 75 7.09 -2.55 -15.97
N PHE A 76 6.36 -3.28 -15.14
CA PHE A 76 6.34 -3.11 -13.68
C PHE A 76 6.85 -4.34 -12.91
N SER A 77 6.75 -5.55 -13.48
CA SER A 77 6.98 -6.83 -12.79
C SER A 77 8.36 -7.00 -12.16
N LYS A 78 9.36 -6.25 -12.65
CA LYS A 78 10.74 -6.26 -12.09
C LYS A 78 10.99 -5.18 -11.05
N SER A 79 10.21 -4.10 -11.04
CA SER A 79 10.49 -2.89 -10.25
C SER A 79 9.48 -2.63 -9.14
N ILE A 80 8.23 -3.04 -9.32
CA ILE A 80 7.17 -2.83 -8.34
C ILE A 80 7.13 -4.01 -7.37
N LYS A 81 7.35 -3.72 -6.09
CA LYS A 81 7.14 -4.64 -4.98
C LYS A 81 5.90 -4.20 -4.22
N ILE A 82 4.99 -5.13 -3.95
CA ILE A 82 3.75 -4.87 -3.21
C ILE A 82 3.75 -5.76 -1.97
N THR A 83 3.49 -5.17 -0.81
CA THR A 83 3.30 -5.90 0.45
C THR A 83 1.90 -5.64 0.98
N ALA A 84 1.15 -6.70 1.23
CA ALA A 84 -0.17 -6.59 1.82
C ALA A 84 -0.08 -6.23 3.31
N ARG A 85 -0.96 -5.35 3.76
CA ARG A 85 -1.08 -4.94 5.17
C ARG A 85 -2.53 -5.05 5.63
N GLY A 86 -2.72 -5.77 6.75
CA GLY A 86 -3.95 -5.76 7.54
C GLY A 86 -3.84 -4.76 8.69
N GLY A 87 -4.09 -5.21 9.92
CA GLY A 87 -3.98 -4.34 11.12
C GLY A 87 -2.56 -3.88 11.48
N GLY A 88 -1.51 -4.36 10.80
CA GLY A 88 -0.12 -3.96 11.09
C GLY A 88 0.37 -4.38 12.48
N THR A 89 -0.14 -5.50 13.02
CA THR A 89 0.18 -5.98 14.37
C THR A 89 1.27 -7.05 14.40
N GLY A 90 1.88 -7.36 13.24
CA GLY A 90 3.01 -8.28 13.14
C GLY A 90 4.21 -7.73 13.90
N THR A 91 4.98 -8.61 14.53
CA THR A 91 6.14 -8.25 15.37
C THR A 91 7.48 -8.44 14.67
N ASN A 92 7.48 -8.94 13.43
CA ASN A 92 8.70 -9.31 12.70
C ASN A 92 8.80 -8.59 11.34
N GLY A 93 8.10 -7.46 11.17
CA GLY A 93 8.21 -6.63 9.97
C GLY A 93 7.51 -7.17 8.72
N GLN A 94 6.61 -8.16 8.84
CA GLN A 94 6.00 -8.83 7.67
C GLN A 94 5.13 -7.88 6.82
N SER A 95 4.64 -6.80 7.43
CA SER A 95 3.80 -5.81 6.76
C SER A 95 4.57 -4.60 6.24
N LEU A 96 5.89 -4.58 6.44
CA LEU A 96 6.77 -3.48 6.05
C LEU A 96 7.38 -3.72 4.68
N THR A 97 7.68 -2.63 3.96
CA THR A 97 8.26 -2.70 2.62
C THR A 97 8.87 -1.36 2.22
N GLU A 98 9.94 -1.41 1.43
CA GLU A 98 10.44 -0.25 0.67
C GLU A 98 9.65 -0.04 -0.63
N GLY A 99 8.65 -0.88 -0.92
CA GLY A 99 7.80 -0.81 -2.11
C GLY A 99 6.49 -0.07 -1.86
N ILE A 100 5.40 -0.65 -2.36
CA ILE A 100 4.03 -0.14 -2.19
C ILE A 100 3.33 -0.99 -1.13
N VAL A 101 2.75 -0.34 -0.13
CA VAL A 101 1.86 -1.00 0.84
C VAL A 101 0.46 -1.10 0.24
N LEU A 102 -0.11 -2.30 0.21
CA LEU A 102 -1.51 -2.57 -0.13
C LEU A 102 -2.29 -2.77 1.18
N ASP A 103 -2.89 -1.69 1.70
CA ASP A 103 -3.51 -1.66 3.03
C ASP A 103 -5.02 -1.94 2.97
N CYS A 104 -5.39 -3.17 3.33
CA CYS A 104 -6.77 -3.64 3.33
C CYS A 104 -7.56 -3.20 4.58
N SER A 105 -6.90 -2.68 5.62
CA SER A 105 -7.53 -2.42 6.93
C SER A 105 -8.54 -1.27 6.91
N ARG A 106 -8.39 -0.33 5.96
CA ARG A 106 -9.25 0.87 5.87
C ARG A 106 -10.67 0.55 5.42
N TYR A 107 -10.84 -0.23 4.36
CA TYR A 107 -12.13 -0.43 3.70
C TYR A 107 -12.63 -1.88 3.67
N MET A 108 -11.71 -2.85 3.74
CA MET A 108 -12.03 -4.28 3.62
C MET A 108 -12.17 -4.93 5.01
N ASN A 109 -12.91 -4.28 5.92
CA ASN A 109 -13.07 -4.66 7.33
C ASN A 109 -14.53 -4.93 7.73
N ARG A 110 -15.42 -5.15 6.76
CA ARG A 110 -16.85 -5.38 6.98
C ARG A 110 -17.17 -6.86 7.15
N ILE A 111 -18.10 -7.17 8.06
CA ILE A 111 -18.71 -8.49 8.16
C ILE A 111 -19.61 -8.69 6.94
N ILE A 112 -19.35 -9.72 6.14
CA ILE A 112 -20.13 -10.03 4.92
C ILE A 112 -21.21 -11.08 5.16
N GLU A 113 -20.96 -12.03 6.07
CA GLU A 113 -21.83 -13.15 6.39
C GLU A 113 -21.52 -13.62 7.82
N SER A 114 -22.51 -14.20 8.47
CA SER A 114 -22.34 -14.95 9.72
C SER A 114 -23.05 -16.30 9.58
N ASN A 115 -22.28 -17.39 9.62
CA ASN A 115 -22.81 -18.76 9.51
C ASN A 115 -22.69 -19.48 10.86
N PHE A 116 -23.73 -19.39 11.68
CA PHE A 116 -23.80 -20.03 13.01
C PHE A 116 -24.02 -21.54 12.96
N LYS A 117 -24.26 -22.14 11.79
CA LYS A 117 -24.52 -23.59 11.65
C LYS A 117 -23.24 -24.42 11.45
N GLU A 118 -22.13 -23.77 11.14
CA GLU A 118 -20.81 -24.40 10.93
C GLU A 118 -19.82 -24.13 12.08
N GLY A 119 -20.30 -23.64 13.23
CA GLY A 119 -19.50 -23.29 14.40
C GLY A 119 -19.33 -24.43 15.40
#